data_AF-A0A484ZDX3-F1
#
_entry.id   AF-A0A484ZDX3-F1
#
_cell.length_a   1.000
_cell.length_b   1.000
_cell.length_c   1.000
_cell.angle_alpha   90.00
_cell.angle_beta   90.00
_cell.angle_gamma   90.00
#
_symmetry.space_group_name_H-M   'P 1'
#
loop_
_entity.id
_entity.type
_entity.pdbx_description
1 polymer ?
#
loop_
_entity_poly.entity_id
_entity_poly.type
_entity_poly.pdbx_seq_one_letter_code
_entity_poly.pdbx_strand_id
1 'polypeptide(L)'
;MGSQEKPVGNKRYIIETSLMAIVGLPILMQVAVFTIVQLSLSELLASALASLITLPIGYLWAKKNNLPSSFFARYLPVLIPLIYCLLLWSLAMFIGKGDFTHSVFEYFMLLIFPFLGTSLIAIFTGQLWITILMPLVGYLCFALGLAIGTKKLGKNMNVTRGRLPVLGLCSALLILTACQGYQRETHLVTENSALTVNETISLWDYAPFKKEGSRLTALSSPATINIDNEWPRVDGATAAYPIYASAVQALYQGLDYNSVDPYIASRRTPEAYKALIAGKTDLIFAAQPSEQQKKLAAENGLTLTMVPLAQEAFVFIANKDNPVKNLSVEQIRAIYAGQINNWQEVGGENWDIIGYQRP
;
A
#
# COMPACT_ATOMS: atom_id res chain seq x y z
N MET A 1 -2.59 13.75 -65.10
CA MET A 1 -1.95 14.17 -63.82
C MET A 1 -3.04 14.20 -62.76
N GLY A 2 -3.07 13.19 -61.88
CA GLY A 2 -4.11 13.05 -60.87
C GLY A 2 -4.01 14.14 -59.82
N SER A 3 -5.12 14.81 -59.56
CA SER A 3 -5.29 15.75 -58.46
C SER A 3 -5.06 15.02 -57.14
N GLN A 4 -3.88 15.20 -56.54
CA GLN A 4 -3.70 14.90 -55.13
C GLN A 4 -4.60 15.85 -54.34
N GLU A 5 -5.74 15.33 -53.86
CA GLU A 5 -6.53 16.00 -52.84
C GLU A 5 -5.60 16.31 -51.66
N LYS A 6 -5.32 17.59 -51.44
CA LYS A 6 -4.61 18.03 -50.25
C LYS A 6 -5.42 17.57 -49.04
N PRO A 7 -4.81 16.86 -48.07
CA PRO A 7 -5.52 16.46 -46.87
C PRO A 7 -6.02 17.73 -46.17
N VAL A 8 -7.35 17.90 -46.10
CA VAL A 8 -7.96 18.99 -45.34
C VAL A 8 -7.46 18.86 -43.90
N GLY A 9 -6.58 19.77 -43.52
CA GLY A 9 -5.92 19.79 -42.23
C GLY A 9 -6.95 19.99 -41.14
N ASN A 10 -7.39 18.90 -40.52
CA ASN A 10 -8.43 18.93 -39.49
C ASN A 10 -7.81 19.30 -38.12
N LYS A 11 -7.03 20.39 -38.08
CA LYS A 11 -6.36 20.91 -36.87
C LYS A 11 -7.36 21.05 -35.72
N ARG A 12 -8.57 21.52 -36.04
CA ARG A 12 -9.68 21.64 -35.10
C ARG A 12 -10.03 20.30 -34.44
N TYR A 13 -10.22 19.23 -35.22
CA TYR A 13 -10.53 17.90 -34.67
C TYR A 13 -9.42 17.40 -33.74
N ILE A 14 -8.16 17.58 -34.12
CA ILE A 14 -7.01 17.15 -33.32
C ILE A 14 -7.02 17.87 -31.98
N ILE A 15 -7.17 19.20 -31.99
CA ILE A 15 -7.22 20.03 -30.77
C ILE A 15 -8.41 19.63 -29.89
N GLU A 16 -9.62 19.55 -30.44
CA GLU A 16 -10.83 19.20 -29.69
C GLU A 16 -10.75 17.78 -29.11
N THR A 17 -10.19 16.82 -29.86
CA THR A 17 -10.05 15.43 -29.40
C THR A 17 -8.94 15.30 -28.35
N SER A 18 -7.84 16.07 -28.48
CA SER A 18 -6.81 16.14 -27.43
C SER A 18 -7.34 16.75 -26.15
N LEU A 19 -8.13 17.83 -26.22
CA LEU A 19 -8.78 18.42 -25.04
C LEU A 19 -9.79 17.46 -24.41
N MET A 20 -10.58 16.77 -25.23
CA MET A 20 -11.47 15.71 -24.75
C MET A 20 -10.68 14.60 -24.06
N ALA A 21 -9.57 14.13 -24.63
CA ALA A 21 -8.80 13.03 -24.04
C ALA A 21 -8.05 13.43 -22.75
N ILE A 22 -7.48 14.64 -22.69
CA ILE A 22 -6.66 15.08 -21.55
C ILE A 22 -7.53 15.62 -20.40
N VAL A 23 -8.67 16.24 -20.71
CA VAL A 23 -9.52 16.91 -19.71
C VAL A 23 -10.92 16.30 -19.64
N GLY A 24 -11.60 16.17 -20.78
CA GLY A 24 -12.99 15.73 -20.83
C GLY A 24 -13.22 14.32 -20.28
N LEU A 25 -12.51 13.32 -20.81
CA LEU A 25 -12.66 11.92 -20.40
C LEU A 25 -12.27 11.71 -18.93
N PRO A 26 -11.13 12.23 -18.43
CA PRO A 26 -10.80 12.08 -17.01
C PRO A 26 -11.85 12.66 -16.07
N ILE A 27 -12.41 13.84 -16.36
CA ILE A 27 -13.50 14.42 -15.56
C ILE A 27 -14.74 13.53 -15.59
N LEU A 28 -15.17 13.10 -16.78
CA LEU A 28 -16.37 12.27 -16.95
C LEU A 28 -16.26 10.95 -16.19
N MET A 29 -15.11 10.29 -16.28
CA MET A 29 -14.89 9.03 -15.59
C MET A 29 -14.85 9.24 -14.06
N GLN A 30 -14.24 10.31 -13.56
CA GLN A 30 -14.20 10.59 -12.12
C GLN A 30 -15.60 10.88 -11.56
N VAL A 31 -16.42 11.68 -12.26
CA VAL A 31 -17.81 11.91 -11.87
C VAL A 31 -18.60 10.58 -11.85
N ALA A 32 -18.36 9.71 -12.83
CA ALA A 32 -19.01 8.39 -12.88
C ALA A 32 -18.54 7.44 -11.75
N VAL A 33 -17.29 7.52 -11.31
CA VAL A 33 -16.81 6.74 -10.16
C VAL A 33 -17.58 7.14 -8.90
N PHE A 34 -17.75 8.44 -8.62
CA PHE A 34 -18.46 8.90 -7.42
C PHE A 34 -19.91 8.41 -7.33
N THR A 35 -20.59 8.20 -8.47
CA THR A 35 -21.95 7.66 -8.46
C THR A 35 -21.98 6.14 -8.30
N ILE A 36 -21.01 5.42 -8.87
CA ILE A 36 -20.95 3.95 -8.84
C ILE A 36 -20.44 3.42 -7.50
N VAL A 37 -19.54 4.14 -6.81
CA VAL A 37 -19.03 3.74 -5.49
C VAL A 37 -20.15 3.61 -4.44
N GLN A 38 -21.30 4.26 -4.64
CA GLN A 38 -22.49 4.10 -3.78
C GLN A 38 -23.16 2.71 -3.88
N LEU A 39 -22.72 1.86 -4.82
CA LEU A 39 -23.33 0.55 -5.09
C LEU A 39 -22.67 -0.62 -4.34
N SER A 40 -21.83 -0.35 -3.32
CA SER A 40 -21.14 -1.37 -2.52
C SER A 40 -20.31 -2.38 -3.34
N LEU A 41 -19.74 -1.94 -4.45
CA LEU A 41 -18.81 -2.72 -5.28
C LEU A 41 -17.37 -2.56 -4.75
N SER A 42 -16.45 -3.42 -5.19
CA SER A 42 -15.02 -3.16 -4.96
C SER A 42 -14.57 -1.93 -5.76
N GLU A 43 -13.65 -1.15 -5.20
CA GLU A 43 -13.25 0.14 -5.81
C GLU A 43 -12.55 -0.02 -7.15
N LEU A 44 -11.83 -1.12 -7.33
CA LEU A 44 -11.29 -1.54 -8.61
C LEU A 44 -12.39 -1.78 -9.66
N LEU A 45 -13.46 -2.51 -9.29
CA LEU A 45 -14.58 -2.80 -10.18
C LEU A 45 -15.40 -1.56 -10.48
N ALA A 46 -15.68 -0.73 -9.47
CA ALA A 46 -16.37 0.55 -9.62
C ALA A 46 -15.63 1.46 -10.62
N SER A 47 -14.30 1.55 -10.50
CA SER A 47 -13.45 2.34 -11.40
C SER A 47 -13.45 1.83 -12.84
N ALA A 48 -13.42 0.51 -13.04
CA ALA A 48 -13.52 -0.10 -14.36
C ALA A 48 -14.88 0.20 -15.01
N LEU A 49 -15.98 0.01 -14.27
CA LEU A 49 -17.35 0.25 -14.76
C LEU A 49 -17.59 1.73 -15.09
N ALA A 50 -17.12 2.64 -14.24
CA ALA A 50 -17.19 4.08 -14.50
C ALA A 50 -16.50 4.46 -15.81
N SER A 51 -15.40 3.79 -16.15
CA SER A 51 -14.63 4.06 -17.35
C SER A 51 -15.35 3.61 -18.64
N LEU A 52 -16.30 2.68 -18.56
CA LEU A 52 -17.07 2.20 -19.71
C LEU A 52 -17.97 3.28 -20.31
N ILE A 53 -18.31 4.34 -19.56
CA ILE A 53 -19.11 5.49 -20.06
C ILE A 53 -18.44 6.18 -21.26
N THR A 54 -17.13 6.03 -21.40
CA THR A 54 -16.37 6.64 -22.51
C THR A 54 -16.66 5.98 -23.87
N LEU A 55 -17.15 4.73 -23.90
CA LEU A 55 -17.49 4.03 -25.14
C LEU A 55 -18.63 4.70 -25.91
N PRO A 56 -19.83 4.94 -25.32
CA PRO A 56 -20.90 5.65 -26.02
C PRO A 56 -20.48 7.09 -26.37
N ILE A 57 -19.64 7.73 -25.56
CA ILE A 57 -19.11 9.07 -25.86
C ILE A 57 -18.21 9.03 -27.09
N GLY A 58 -17.33 8.05 -27.23
CA GLY A 58 -16.50 7.85 -28.42
C GLY A 58 -17.34 7.62 -29.68
N TYR A 59 -18.42 6.85 -29.57
CA TYR A 59 -19.38 6.66 -30.67
C TYR A 59 -20.06 7.98 -31.07
N LEU A 60 -20.55 8.75 -30.10
CA LEU A 60 -21.16 10.06 -30.35
C LEU A 60 -20.14 11.07 -30.91
N TRP A 61 -18.89 11.01 -30.46
CA TRP A 61 -17.79 11.81 -30.97
C TRP A 61 -17.54 11.54 -32.45
N ALA A 62 -17.59 10.27 -32.86
CA ALA A 62 -17.51 9.88 -34.26
C ALA A 62 -18.69 10.40 -35.09
N LYS A 63 -19.89 10.48 -34.51
CA LYS A 63 -21.09 11.00 -35.18
C LYS A 63 -21.02 12.51 -35.39
N LYS A 64 -20.69 13.27 -34.34
CA LYS A 64 -20.71 14.74 -34.32
C LYS A 64 -19.59 15.37 -35.14
N ASN A 65 -18.41 14.74 -35.19
CA ASN A 65 -17.23 15.36 -35.77
C ASN A 65 -16.92 14.89 -37.20
N ASN A 66 -16.32 15.77 -37.98
CA ASN A 66 -15.69 15.42 -39.24
C ASN A 66 -14.35 14.75 -38.94
N LEU A 67 -14.21 13.46 -39.28
CA LEU A 67 -13.07 12.66 -38.87
C LEU A 67 -11.96 12.72 -39.92
N PRO A 68 -10.68 12.90 -39.52
CA PRO A 68 -9.56 12.83 -40.44
C PRO A 68 -9.49 11.47 -41.16
N SER A 69 -9.07 11.46 -42.42
CA SER A 69 -8.86 10.22 -43.21
C SER A 69 -7.58 9.46 -42.85
N SER A 70 -6.71 10.07 -42.04
CA SER A 70 -5.46 9.48 -41.54
C SER A 70 -5.62 8.88 -40.15
N PHE A 71 -5.05 7.69 -39.94
CA PHE A 71 -5.00 7.02 -38.64
C PHE A 71 -4.41 7.92 -37.54
N PHE A 72 -3.28 8.56 -37.81
CA PHE A 72 -2.60 9.41 -36.84
C PHE A 72 -3.47 10.57 -36.39
N ALA A 73 -4.00 11.33 -37.34
CA ALA A 73 -4.86 12.47 -37.02
C ALA A 73 -6.15 12.05 -36.29
N ARG A 74 -6.64 10.82 -36.53
CA ARG A 74 -7.88 10.31 -35.94
C ARG A 74 -7.69 9.73 -34.53
N TYR A 75 -6.66 8.92 -34.29
CA TYR A 75 -6.53 8.15 -33.04
C TYR A 75 -5.40 8.61 -32.12
N LEU A 76 -4.35 9.22 -32.66
CA LEU A 76 -3.20 9.62 -31.85
C LEU A 76 -3.56 10.62 -30.72
N PRO A 77 -4.52 11.55 -30.90
CA PRO A 77 -4.98 12.41 -29.80
C PRO A 77 -5.51 11.66 -28.56
N VAL A 78 -6.00 10.43 -28.74
CA VAL A 78 -6.52 9.56 -27.66
C VAL A 78 -5.45 8.59 -27.18
N LEU A 79 -4.65 8.05 -28.11
CA LEU A 79 -3.63 7.05 -27.78
C LEU A 79 -2.39 7.66 -27.11
N ILE A 80 -2.05 8.93 -27.36
CA ILE A 80 -0.92 9.59 -26.69
C ILE A 80 -1.12 9.64 -25.16
N PRO A 81 -2.25 10.12 -24.61
CA PRO A 81 -2.49 10.07 -23.18
C PRO A 81 -2.42 8.65 -22.59
N LEU A 82 -2.96 7.65 -23.30
CA LEU A 82 -2.87 6.25 -22.87
C LEU A 82 -1.42 5.76 -22.80
N ILE A 83 -0.65 5.97 -23.87
CA ILE A 83 0.77 5.60 -23.94
C ILE A 83 1.56 6.31 -22.84
N TYR A 84 1.28 7.60 -22.59
CA TYR A 84 1.89 8.37 -21.52
C TYR A 84 1.62 7.75 -20.14
N CYS A 85 0.36 7.43 -19.82
CA CYS A 85 0.00 6.77 -18.56
C CYS A 85 0.70 5.40 -18.40
N LEU A 86 0.73 4.59 -19.45
CA LEU A 86 1.38 3.27 -19.43
C LEU A 86 2.90 3.38 -19.26
N LEU A 87 3.55 4.32 -19.95
CA LEU A 87 5.00 4.55 -19.80
C LEU A 87 5.36 5.01 -18.40
N LEU A 88 4.60 5.96 -17.84
CA LEU A 88 4.80 6.41 -16.47
C LEU A 88 4.60 5.28 -15.45
N TRP A 89 3.56 4.46 -15.64
CA TRP A 89 3.32 3.29 -14.80
C TRP A 89 4.49 2.30 -14.88
N SER A 90 4.92 1.95 -16.10
CA SER A 90 6.03 1.02 -16.30
C SER A 90 7.34 1.53 -15.70
N LEU A 91 7.59 2.85 -15.78
CA LEU A 91 8.75 3.48 -15.16
C LEU A 91 8.66 3.46 -13.63
N ALA A 92 7.50 3.78 -13.06
CA ALA A 92 7.27 3.75 -11.63
C ALA A 92 7.44 2.33 -11.07
N MET A 93 6.85 1.32 -11.73
CA MET A 93 7.03 -0.10 -11.40
C MET A 93 8.50 -0.53 -11.46
N PHE A 94 9.25 -0.06 -12.46
CA PHE A 94 10.67 -0.37 -12.59
C PHE A 94 11.51 0.26 -11.48
N ILE A 95 11.34 1.56 -11.21
CA ILE A 95 12.08 2.29 -10.17
C ILE A 95 11.73 1.76 -8.77
N GLY A 96 10.43 1.61 -8.50
CA GLY A 96 9.92 1.12 -7.22
C GLY A 96 10.05 -0.39 -7.06
N LYS A 97 10.54 -1.12 -8.09
CA LYS A 97 10.64 -2.59 -8.10
C LYS A 97 9.31 -3.28 -7.71
N GLY A 98 8.18 -2.67 -8.05
CA GLY A 98 6.83 -3.14 -7.71
C GLY A 98 6.33 -2.80 -6.30
N ASP A 99 7.15 -2.19 -5.43
CA ASP A 99 6.78 -1.77 -4.08
C ASP A 99 5.96 -0.47 -4.12
N PHE A 100 4.65 -0.60 -3.91
CA PHE A 100 3.71 0.53 -3.91
C PHE A 100 3.92 1.54 -2.77
N THR A 101 4.73 1.23 -1.76
CA THR A 101 5.09 2.17 -0.69
C THR A 101 6.25 3.10 -1.09
N HIS A 102 6.94 2.79 -2.19
CA HIS A 102 8.04 3.60 -2.67
C HIS A 102 7.56 4.98 -3.16
N SER A 103 8.26 6.05 -2.78
CA SER A 103 7.86 7.45 -3.07
C SER A 103 7.71 7.76 -4.57
N VAL A 104 8.30 6.97 -5.47
CA VAL A 104 8.10 7.07 -6.92
C VAL A 104 6.62 7.05 -7.32
N PHE A 105 5.78 6.33 -6.58
CA PHE A 105 4.35 6.23 -6.86
C PHE A 105 3.60 7.51 -6.52
N GLU A 106 4.09 8.32 -5.57
CA GLU A 106 3.57 9.67 -5.30
C GLU A 106 3.82 10.59 -6.51
N TYR A 107 5.04 10.59 -7.04
CA TYR A 107 5.38 11.35 -8.25
C TYR A 107 4.59 10.89 -9.46
N PHE A 108 4.44 9.57 -9.63
CA PHE A 108 3.59 9.00 -10.67
C PHE A 108 2.15 9.55 -10.60
N MET A 109 1.53 9.52 -9.41
CA MET A 109 0.17 10.03 -9.20
C MET A 109 0.05 11.53 -9.50
N LEU A 110 1.07 12.33 -9.17
CA LEU A 110 1.12 13.75 -9.55
C LEU A 110 1.21 13.95 -11.07
N LEU A 111 1.96 13.10 -11.78
CA LEU A 111 2.15 13.19 -13.22
C LEU A 111 0.93 12.73 -14.04
N ILE A 112 0.03 11.95 -13.44
CA ILE A 112 -1.30 11.61 -13.98
C ILE A 112 -2.41 12.51 -13.43
N PHE A 113 -2.09 13.79 -13.17
CA PHE A 113 -2.97 14.80 -12.55
C PHE A 113 -4.44 14.81 -13.02
N PRO A 114 -4.80 14.60 -14.31
CA PRO A 114 -6.20 14.52 -14.70
C PRO A 114 -7.00 13.44 -13.95
N PHE A 115 -6.34 12.47 -13.33
CA PHE A 115 -6.89 11.37 -12.54
C PHE A 115 -6.61 11.53 -11.02
N LEU A 116 -6.44 12.75 -10.52
CA LEU A 116 -6.18 12.97 -9.08
C LEU A 116 -7.27 12.40 -8.17
N GLY A 117 -8.55 12.49 -8.55
CA GLY A 117 -9.65 11.97 -7.71
C GLY A 117 -9.54 10.46 -7.49
N THR A 118 -9.17 9.70 -8.52
CA THR A 118 -8.93 8.26 -8.37
C THR A 118 -7.58 7.93 -7.77
N SER A 119 -6.59 8.80 -7.92
CA SER A 119 -5.32 8.69 -7.19
C SER A 119 -5.55 8.83 -5.68
N LEU A 120 -6.43 9.73 -5.24
CA LEU A 120 -6.83 9.82 -3.83
C LEU A 120 -7.53 8.55 -3.34
N ILE A 121 -8.47 8.01 -4.10
CA ILE A 121 -9.12 6.74 -3.76
C ILE A 121 -8.08 5.63 -3.63
N ALA A 122 -7.14 5.53 -4.58
CA ALA A 122 -6.07 4.55 -4.55
C ALA A 122 -5.19 4.66 -3.28
N ILE A 123 -4.87 5.88 -2.84
CA ILE A 123 -4.12 6.12 -1.61
C ILE A 123 -4.91 5.65 -0.38
N PHE A 124 -6.18 6.07 -0.25
CA PHE A 124 -6.98 5.74 0.94
C PHE A 124 -7.35 4.25 1.03
N THR A 125 -7.41 3.57 -0.11
CA THR A 125 -7.78 2.14 -0.18
C THR A 125 -6.58 1.21 -0.25
N GLY A 126 -5.37 1.75 -0.48
CA GLY A 126 -4.17 0.97 -0.79
C GLY A 126 -4.19 0.28 -2.16
N GLN A 127 -5.25 0.48 -2.97
CA GLN A 127 -5.41 -0.20 -4.26
C GLN A 127 -4.81 0.62 -5.41
N LEU A 128 -3.47 0.65 -5.49
CA LEU A 128 -2.76 1.46 -6.48
C LEU A 128 -3.07 1.10 -7.94
N TRP A 129 -3.50 -0.13 -8.22
CA TRP A 129 -3.93 -0.59 -9.55
C TRP A 129 -5.07 0.25 -10.15
N ILE A 130 -5.90 0.88 -9.32
CA ILE A 130 -6.97 1.78 -9.77
C ILE A 130 -6.43 2.91 -10.67
N THR A 131 -5.24 3.42 -10.33
CA THR A 131 -4.62 4.57 -11.02
C THR A 131 -4.26 4.30 -12.49
N ILE A 132 -4.01 3.04 -12.85
CA ILE A 132 -3.68 2.64 -14.23
C ILE A 132 -4.88 1.98 -14.92
N LEU A 133 -5.73 1.26 -14.18
CA LEU A 133 -6.89 0.59 -14.74
C LEU A 133 -7.88 1.58 -15.37
N MET A 134 -8.15 2.69 -14.68
CA MET A 134 -9.11 3.69 -15.14
C MET A 134 -8.68 4.36 -16.47
N PRO A 135 -7.48 4.96 -16.61
CA PRO A 135 -7.04 5.50 -17.90
C PRO A 135 -6.98 4.43 -18.98
N LEU A 136 -6.54 3.22 -18.64
CA LEU A 136 -6.49 2.10 -19.57
C LEU A 136 -7.87 1.78 -20.17
N VAL A 137 -8.85 1.47 -19.32
CA VAL A 137 -10.20 1.12 -19.75
C VAL A 137 -10.85 2.30 -20.46
N GLY A 138 -10.72 3.51 -19.91
CA GLY A 138 -11.33 4.72 -20.46
C GLY A 138 -10.85 5.07 -21.87
N TYR A 139 -9.53 5.13 -22.09
CA TYR A 139 -9.01 5.48 -23.40
C TYR A 139 -9.25 4.40 -24.45
N LEU A 140 -9.16 3.11 -24.07
CA LEU A 140 -9.47 2.01 -24.98
C LEU A 140 -10.96 1.97 -25.34
N CYS A 141 -11.86 2.16 -24.37
CA CYS A 141 -13.29 2.23 -24.61
C CYS A 141 -13.67 3.42 -25.51
N PHE A 142 -13.09 4.61 -25.29
CA PHE A 142 -13.30 5.75 -26.16
C PHE A 142 -12.81 5.49 -27.60
N ALA A 143 -11.59 4.96 -27.75
CA ALA A 143 -11.03 4.61 -29.05
C ALA A 143 -11.85 3.55 -29.79
N LEU A 144 -12.36 2.55 -29.06
CA LEU A 144 -13.26 1.52 -29.57
C LEU A 144 -14.61 2.12 -29.99
N GLY A 145 -15.21 2.99 -29.17
CA GLY A 145 -16.43 3.72 -29.51
C GLY A 145 -16.27 4.55 -30.78
N LEU A 146 -15.14 5.26 -30.91
CA LEU A 146 -14.75 5.98 -32.12
C LEU A 146 -14.68 5.05 -33.33
N ALA A 147 -14.00 3.91 -33.22
CA ALA A 147 -13.88 2.93 -34.29
C ALA A 147 -15.24 2.36 -34.72
N ILE A 148 -16.09 1.96 -33.76
CA ILE A 148 -17.45 1.48 -34.04
C ILE A 148 -18.26 2.55 -34.77
N GLY A 149 -18.23 3.79 -34.30
CA GLY A 149 -18.92 4.91 -34.92
C GLY A 149 -18.43 5.18 -36.35
N THR A 150 -17.12 5.15 -36.57
CA THR A 150 -16.55 5.35 -37.92
C THR A 150 -17.02 4.29 -38.91
N LYS A 151 -17.04 3.01 -38.48
CA LYS A 151 -17.47 1.88 -39.32
C LYS A 151 -18.95 1.96 -39.65
N LYS A 152 -19.81 2.22 -38.65
CA LYS A 152 -21.27 2.33 -38.85
C LYS A 152 -21.67 3.52 -39.72
N LEU A 153 -20.93 4.62 -39.66
CA LEU A 153 -21.20 5.85 -40.42
C LEU A 153 -20.53 5.87 -41.80
N GLY A 154 -19.86 4.79 -42.22
CA GLY A 154 -19.16 4.74 -43.51
C GLY A 154 -17.98 5.71 -43.64
N LYS A 155 -17.43 6.20 -42.51
CA LYS A 155 -16.32 7.18 -42.49
C LYS A 155 -14.97 6.47 -42.71
N ASN A 156 -14.67 6.19 -43.98
CA ASN A 156 -13.46 5.49 -44.39
C ASN A 156 -12.17 6.19 -43.95
N MET A 157 -11.12 5.39 -43.78
CA MET A 157 -9.78 5.81 -43.43
C MET A 157 -8.84 5.36 -44.53
N ASN A 158 -8.34 6.31 -45.31
CA ASN A 158 -7.59 6.02 -46.54
C ASN A 158 -6.08 6.01 -46.29
N VAL A 159 -5.61 6.65 -45.21
CA VAL A 159 -4.20 6.69 -44.83
C VAL A 159 -3.99 5.95 -43.52
N THR A 160 -3.48 4.71 -43.63
CA THR A 160 -3.26 3.79 -42.49
C THR A 160 -1.78 3.60 -42.14
N ARG A 161 -0.87 4.28 -42.84
CA ARG A 161 0.58 4.21 -42.61
C ARG A 161 0.88 4.55 -41.15
N GLY A 162 1.70 3.72 -40.50
CA GLY A 162 2.11 3.91 -39.10
C GLY A 162 1.13 3.38 -38.04
N ARG A 163 -0.02 2.80 -38.43
CA ARG A 163 -0.94 2.17 -37.44
C ARG A 163 -0.31 0.99 -36.69
N LEU A 164 0.43 0.13 -37.42
CA LEU A 164 1.01 -1.09 -36.87
C LEU A 164 2.04 -0.81 -35.77
N PRO A 165 3.02 0.11 -35.94
CA PRO A 165 3.96 0.40 -34.85
C PRO A 165 3.28 1.05 -33.64
N VAL A 166 2.25 1.90 -33.82
CA VAL A 166 1.52 2.50 -32.69
C VAL A 166 0.75 1.42 -31.91
N LEU A 167 0.02 0.55 -32.61
CA LEU A 167 -0.70 -0.54 -31.97
C LEU A 167 0.26 -1.54 -31.31
N GLY A 168 1.39 -1.84 -31.96
CA GLY A 168 2.45 -2.67 -31.42
C GLY A 168 3.04 -2.10 -30.14
N LEU A 169 3.31 -0.79 -30.08
CA LEU A 169 3.77 -0.12 -28.86
C LEU A 169 2.72 -0.21 -27.74
N CYS A 170 1.46 0.10 -28.03
CA CYS A 170 0.39 -0.05 -27.02
C CYS A 170 0.32 -1.50 -26.51
N SER A 171 0.30 -2.49 -27.40
CA SER A 171 0.28 -3.90 -27.02
C SER A 171 1.49 -4.30 -26.18
N ALA A 172 2.70 -3.85 -26.54
CA ALA A 172 3.91 -4.12 -25.78
C ALA A 172 3.84 -3.54 -24.36
N LEU A 173 3.35 -2.30 -24.21
CA LEU A 173 3.19 -1.67 -22.90
C LEU A 173 2.11 -2.34 -22.04
N LEU A 174 1.03 -2.84 -22.66
CA LEU A 174 0.00 -3.61 -21.94
C LEU A 174 0.54 -4.96 -21.46
N ILE A 175 1.29 -5.66 -22.30
CA ILE A 175 1.96 -6.90 -21.93
C ILE A 175 2.95 -6.65 -20.80
N LEU A 176 3.77 -5.59 -20.90
CA LEU A 176 4.70 -5.19 -19.85
C LEU A 176 3.98 -4.91 -18.53
N THR A 177 2.88 -4.15 -18.56
CA THR A 177 2.07 -3.84 -17.38
C THR A 177 1.51 -5.13 -16.74
N ALA A 178 1.03 -6.07 -17.55
CA ALA A 178 0.55 -7.37 -17.07
C ALA A 178 1.67 -8.21 -16.47
N CYS A 179 2.85 -8.27 -17.10
CA CYS A 179 4.03 -8.96 -16.56
C CYS A 179 4.51 -8.34 -15.25
N GLN A 180 4.55 -7.01 -15.14
CA GLN A 180 4.90 -6.30 -13.91
C GLN A 180 3.88 -6.59 -12.79
N GLY A 181 2.59 -6.70 -13.14
CA GLY A 181 1.55 -7.10 -12.20
C GLY A 181 1.72 -8.53 -11.71
N TYR A 182 1.96 -9.47 -12.63
CA TYR A 182 2.23 -10.85 -12.28
C TYR A 182 3.46 -10.98 -11.38
N GLN A 183 4.58 -10.35 -11.75
CA GLN A 183 5.83 -10.38 -10.99
C GLN A 183 5.66 -9.80 -9.58
N ARG A 184 4.90 -8.70 -9.45
CA ARG A 184 4.59 -8.13 -8.13
C ARG A 184 3.83 -9.14 -7.27
N GLU A 185 2.75 -9.71 -7.79
CA GLU A 185 1.91 -10.64 -7.02
C GLU A 185 2.65 -11.92 -6.63
N THR A 186 3.64 -12.34 -7.42
CA THR A 186 4.40 -13.56 -7.13
C THR A 186 5.66 -13.33 -6.29
N HIS A 187 6.27 -12.15 -6.29
CA HIS A 187 7.56 -11.90 -5.62
C HIS A 187 7.47 -10.93 -4.44
N LEU A 188 6.49 -10.04 -4.38
CA LEU A 188 6.33 -9.12 -3.25
C LEU A 188 5.35 -9.69 -2.25
N VAL A 189 5.76 -9.72 -0.97
CA VAL A 189 4.94 -10.20 0.14
C VAL A 189 3.69 -9.30 0.24
N THR A 190 2.56 -9.81 -0.22
CA THR A 190 1.26 -9.20 -0.01
C THR A 190 0.68 -9.68 1.32
N GLU A 191 -0.01 -8.80 2.04
CA GLU A 191 -0.71 -9.20 3.25
C GLU A 191 -1.83 -10.18 2.87
N ASN A 192 -1.74 -11.42 3.35
CA ASN A 192 -2.75 -12.43 3.14
C ASN A 192 -3.54 -12.61 4.44
N SER A 193 -4.75 -12.05 4.49
CA SER A 193 -5.62 -12.11 5.68
C SER A 193 -5.95 -13.53 6.14
N ALA A 194 -5.90 -14.53 5.25
CA ALA A 194 -6.08 -15.94 5.63
C ALA A 194 -4.85 -16.55 6.32
N LEU A 195 -3.69 -15.92 6.14
CA LEU A 195 -2.42 -16.33 6.75
C LEU A 195 -2.03 -15.42 7.92
N THR A 196 -2.70 -14.28 8.13
CA THR A 196 -2.45 -13.38 9.26
C THR A 196 -2.72 -14.10 10.59
N VAL A 197 -1.74 -14.07 11.50
CA VAL A 197 -1.85 -14.63 12.86
C VAL A 197 -1.98 -13.48 13.84
N ASN A 198 -2.86 -13.63 14.84
CA ASN A 198 -2.98 -12.65 15.90
C ASN A 198 -1.73 -12.71 16.80
N GLU A 199 -0.94 -11.64 16.78
CA GLU A 199 0.33 -11.51 17.50
C GLU A 199 0.18 -11.02 18.95
N THR A 200 -1.04 -10.69 19.40
CA THR A 200 -1.21 -10.11 20.73
C THR A 200 -1.20 -11.17 21.82
N ILE A 201 -0.31 -11.01 22.80
CA ILE A 201 -0.46 -11.65 24.10
C ILE A 201 -1.73 -11.09 24.78
N SER A 202 -2.51 -11.97 25.40
CA SER A 202 -3.64 -11.55 26.24
C SER A 202 -3.08 -10.90 27.51
N LEU A 203 -3.22 -9.59 27.67
CA LEU A 203 -2.81 -8.90 28.90
C LEU A 203 -3.54 -9.46 30.13
N TRP A 204 -4.77 -9.93 29.94
CA TRP A 204 -5.58 -10.57 30.99
C TRP A 204 -4.97 -11.86 31.54
N ASP A 205 -4.19 -12.58 30.73
CA ASP A 205 -3.49 -13.78 31.19
C ASP A 205 -2.33 -13.43 32.12
N TYR A 206 -1.82 -12.20 32.05
CA TYR A 206 -0.70 -11.69 32.82
C TYR A 206 -1.12 -10.55 33.77
N ALA A 207 -2.40 -10.41 34.07
CA ALA A 207 -2.86 -9.36 34.98
C ALA A 207 -2.37 -9.63 36.42
N PRO A 208 -1.81 -8.62 37.13
CA PRO A 208 -1.41 -8.76 38.51
C PRO A 208 -2.61 -8.94 39.45
N PHE A 209 -2.40 -9.62 40.58
CA PHE A 209 -3.37 -9.92 41.64
C PHE A 209 -4.59 -10.72 41.19
N LYS A 210 -4.54 -11.33 40.01
CA LYS A 210 -5.57 -12.23 39.50
C LYS A 210 -5.62 -13.50 40.36
N LYS A 211 -6.82 -13.85 40.86
CA LYS A 211 -7.02 -14.96 41.80
C LYS A 211 -6.64 -16.34 41.23
N GLU A 212 -6.95 -16.58 39.96
CA GLU A 212 -6.71 -17.86 39.29
C GLU A 212 -6.30 -17.66 37.82
N GLY A 213 -5.51 -18.59 37.28
CA GLY A 213 -5.13 -18.58 35.87
C GLY A 213 -4.27 -17.38 35.46
N SER A 214 -3.45 -16.85 36.37
CA SER A 214 -2.37 -15.93 36.03
C SER A 214 -1.18 -16.71 35.47
N ARG A 215 -0.58 -16.19 34.40
CA ARG A 215 0.65 -16.68 33.78
C ARG A 215 1.88 -15.86 34.18
N LEU A 216 1.73 -14.98 35.18
CA LEU A 216 2.85 -14.24 35.73
C LEU A 216 3.90 -15.19 36.31
N THR A 217 5.16 -14.86 36.07
CA THR A 217 6.27 -15.60 36.66
C THR A 217 6.48 -15.06 38.08
N ALA A 218 6.37 -15.94 39.08
CA ALA A 218 6.66 -15.59 40.46
C ALA A 218 8.17 -15.43 40.68
N LEU A 219 8.54 -14.62 41.67
CA LEU A 219 9.93 -14.56 42.12
C LEU A 219 10.34 -15.90 42.74
N SER A 220 11.57 -16.33 42.48
CA SER A 220 12.16 -17.54 43.08
C SER A 220 12.46 -17.38 44.58
N SER A 221 12.53 -16.15 45.07
CA SER A 221 12.74 -15.79 46.47
C SER A 221 11.84 -14.61 46.85
N PRO A 222 11.56 -14.38 48.16
CA PRO A 222 10.82 -13.20 48.59
C PRO A 222 11.44 -11.91 48.06
N ALA A 223 10.59 -10.94 47.71
CA ALA A 223 11.03 -9.62 47.28
C ALA A 223 11.83 -8.93 48.39
N THR A 224 12.97 -8.33 48.03
CA THR A 224 13.81 -7.55 48.97
C THR A 224 13.26 -6.14 49.20
N ILE A 225 12.36 -5.68 48.33
CA ILE A 225 11.71 -4.37 48.38
C ILE A 225 10.20 -4.58 48.39
N ASN A 226 9.49 -3.84 49.24
CA ASN A 226 8.04 -3.80 49.29
C ASN A 226 7.57 -2.35 49.18
N ILE A 227 6.50 -2.12 48.41
CA ILE A 227 5.90 -0.81 48.16
C ILE A 227 4.44 -0.87 48.63
N ASP A 228 4.16 -0.25 49.77
CA ASP A 228 2.84 -0.29 50.44
C ASP A 228 2.07 1.03 50.38
N ASN A 229 2.69 2.06 49.82
CA ASN A 229 2.11 3.39 49.60
C ASN A 229 2.74 4.03 48.34
N GLU A 230 2.11 5.10 47.84
CA GLU A 230 2.60 5.87 46.68
C GLU A 230 3.06 5.00 45.51
N TRP A 231 2.26 3.98 45.16
CA TRP A 231 2.62 3.01 44.12
C TRP A 231 2.98 3.68 42.80
N PRO A 232 4.20 3.50 42.27
CA PRO A 232 4.57 4.07 40.99
C PRO A 232 3.65 3.58 39.85
N ARG A 233 3.29 4.46 38.92
CA ARG A 233 2.55 4.10 37.72
C ARG A 233 3.52 3.54 36.68
N VAL A 234 3.23 2.34 36.21
CA VAL A 234 4.08 1.57 35.30
C VAL A 234 3.41 1.40 33.94
N ASP A 235 4.18 1.58 32.87
CA ASP A 235 3.73 1.34 31.49
C ASP A 235 4.87 0.71 30.66
N GLY A 236 4.63 0.38 29.39
CA GLY A 236 5.72 -0.04 28.52
C GLY A 236 5.34 -0.71 27.21
N ALA A 237 6.34 -1.36 26.63
CA ALA A 237 6.19 -2.23 25.48
C ALA A 237 5.32 -3.44 25.82
N THR A 238 4.42 -3.81 24.91
CA THR A 238 3.54 -4.98 25.11
C THR A 238 4.33 -6.27 25.33
N ALA A 239 5.45 -6.46 24.62
CA ALA A 239 6.32 -7.62 24.81
C ALA A 239 6.92 -7.71 26.22
N ALA A 240 7.08 -6.57 26.91
CA ALA A 240 7.62 -6.51 28.27
C ALA A 240 6.55 -6.59 29.36
N TYR A 241 5.24 -6.58 29.01
CA TYR A 241 4.14 -6.59 29.99
C TYR A 241 4.25 -7.70 31.04
N PRO A 242 4.54 -8.96 30.67
CA PRO A 242 4.70 -10.01 31.67
C PRO A 242 5.79 -9.72 32.72
N ILE A 243 6.86 -8.99 32.34
CA ILE A 243 7.97 -8.67 33.24
C ILE A 243 7.53 -7.63 34.27
N TYR A 244 6.97 -6.51 33.83
CA TYR A 244 6.61 -5.45 34.76
C TYR A 244 5.32 -5.72 35.51
N ALA A 245 4.40 -6.51 34.96
CA ALA A 245 3.26 -7.02 35.71
C ALA A 245 3.70 -8.01 36.80
N SER A 246 4.70 -8.86 36.55
CA SER A 246 5.32 -9.70 37.58
C SER A 246 5.99 -8.85 38.67
N ALA A 247 6.63 -7.75 38.31
CA ALA A 247 7.21 -6.81 39.28
C ALA A 247 6.12 -6.15 40.14
N VAL A 248 5.03 -5.65 39.55
CA VAL A 248 3.89 -5.09 40.28
C VAL A 248 3.30 -6.12 41.25
N GLN A 249 3.06 -7.36 40.79
CA GLN A 249 2.55 -8.46 41.61
C GLN A 249 3.45 -8.78 42.81
N ALA A 250 4.77 -8.69 42.65
CA ALA A 250 5.73 -9.08 43.67
C ALA A 250 6.05 -7.94 44.66
N LEU A 251 6.06 -6.70 44.18
CA LEU A 251 6.54 -5.54 44.93
C LEU A 251 5.40 -4.76 45.60
N TYR A 252 4.21 -4.72 45.01
CA TYR A 252 3.12 -3.85 45.49
C TYR A 252 2.30 -4.57 46.56
N GLN A 253 2.18 -3.94 47.72
CA GLN A 253 1.42 -4.42 48.87
C GLN A 253 0.13 -3.61 49.02
N GLY A 254 -0.90 -4.24 49.59
CA GLY A 254 -2.18 -3.56 49.88
C GLY A 254 -3.09 -3.32 48.66
N LEU A 255 -2.67 -3.74 47.46
CA LEU A 255 -3.50 -3.73 46.26
C LEU A 255 -4.04 -5.12 45.95
N ASP A 256 -5.14 -5.12 45.20
CA ASP A 256 -5.79 -6.29 44.64
C ASP A 256 -6.12 -6.09 43.16
N TYR A 257 -6.75 -7.08 42.57
CA TYR A 257 -7.13 -7.07 41.16
C TYR A 257 -7.95 -5.83 40.74
N ASN A 258 -8.81 -5.31 41.62
CA ASN A 258 -9.70 -4.20 41.29
C ASN A 258 -9.08 -2.83 41.56
N SER A 259 -7.99 -2.78 42.34
CA SER A 259 -7.34 -1.54 42.79
C SER A 259 -5.99 -1.30 42.11
N VAL A 260 -5.43 -2.28 41.40
CA VAL A 260 -4.14 -2.15 40.70
C VAL A 260 -4.22 -1.39 39.37
N ASP A 261 -5.38 -1.36 38.71
CA ASP A 261 -5.58 -0.77 37.37
C ASP A 261 -5.01 0.65 37.17
N PRO A 262 -5.10 1.59 38.14
CA PRO A 262 -4.51 2.92 37.99
C PRO A 262 -2.98 2.94 37.88
N TYR A 263 -2.31 1.87 38.31
CA TYR A 263 -0.86 1.81 38.47
C TYR A 263 -0.14 0.98 37.41
N ILE A 264 -0.87 0.30 36.52
CA ILE A 264 -0.28 -0.50 35.46
C ILE A 264 -1.02 -0.33 34.14
N ALA A 265 -0.28 -0.04 33.07
CA ALA A 265 -0.80 0.08 31.72
C ALA A 265 0.12 -0.64 30.71
N SER A 266 -0.38 -0.87 29.50
CA SER A 266 0.41 -1.39 28.37
C SER A 266 0.03 -0.65 27.11
N ARG A 267 0.72 0.46 26.83
CA ARG A 267 0.38 1.35 25.70
C ARG A 267 1.19 1.13 24.43
N ARG A 268 2.17 0.21 24.44
CA ARG A 268 3.23 0.07 23.42
C ARG A 268 4.28 1.18 23.55
N THR A 269 5.46 0.92 22.97
CA THR A 269 6.65 1.77 23.16
C THR A 269 6.40 3.26 22.83
N PRO A 270 5.85 3.64 21.67
CA PRO A 270 5.69 5.06 21.34
C PRO A 270 4.78 5.81 22.31
N GLU A 271 3.66 5.21 22.68
CA GLU A 271 2.66 5.79 23.57
C GLU A 271 3.12 5.80 25.03
N ALA A 272 3.87 4.79 25.47
CA ALA A 272 4.45 4.75 26.81
C ALA A 272 5.46 5.90 27.00
N TYR A 273 6.31 6.20 26.01
CA TYR A 273 7.19 7.38 26.05
C TYR A 273 6.39 8.69 26.12
N LYS A 274 5.30 8.82 25.35
CA LYS A 274 4.42 10.00 25.42
C LYS A 274 3.77 10.13 26.81
N ALA A 275 3.34 9.02 27.41
CA ALA A 275 2.76 9.01 28.75
C ALA A 275 3.79 9.41 29.82
N LEU A 276 5.04 8.94 29.70
CA LEU A 276 6.13 9.29 30.60
C LEU A 276 6.46 10.78 30.51
N ILE A 277 6.64 11.31 29.30
CA ILE A 277 6.93 12.74 29.07
C ILE A 277 5.78 13.63 29.58
N ALA A 278 4.53 13.17 29.46
CA ALA A 278 3.36 13.89 29.95
C ALA A 278 3.11 13.72 31.46
N GLY A 279 3.96 13.00 32.20
CA GLY A 279 3.79 12.74 33.64
C GLY A 279 2.58 11.86 33.99
N LYS A 280 2.07 11.09 33.02
CA LYS A 280 0.93 10.17 33.20
C LYS A 280 1.35 8.79 33.73
N THR A 281 2.63 8.47 33.61
CA THR A 281 3.27 7.27 34.17
C THR A 281 4.61 7.67 34.75
N ASP A 282 5.09 6.95 35.76
CA ASP A 282 6.31 7.30 36.49
C ASP A 282 7.54 6.55 35.95
N LEU A 283 7.33 5.33 35.44
CA LEU A 283 8.38 4.52 34.84
C LEU A 283 7.83 3.68 33.68
N ILE A 284 8.72 3.35 32.74
CA ILE A 284 8.37 2.50 31.60
C ILE A 284 9.38 1.37 31.37
N PHE A 285 8.88 0.24 30.88
CA PHE A 285 9.69 -0.88 30.40
C PHE A 285 9.63 -0.91 28.88
N ALA A 286 10.69 -0.45 28.23
CA ALA A 286 10.71 -0.31 26.78
C ALA A 286 12.12 -0.45 26.21
N ALA A 287 12.20 -0.68 24.90
CA ALA A 287 13.43 -0.48 24.14
C ALA A 287 13.91 0.98 24.24
N GLN A 288 15.17 1.21 23.89
CA GLN A 288 15.78 2.54 23.93
C GLN A 288 14.97 3.56 23.10
N PRO A 289 14.93 4.83 23.54
CA PRO A 289 14.17 5.85 22.83
C PRO A 289 14.81 6.16 21.48
N SER A 290 13.97 6.39 20.47
CA SER A 290 14.40 6.95 19.20
C SER A 290 14.90 8.39 19.37
N GLU A 291 15.64 8.91 18.38
CA GLU A 291 16.06 10.31 18.37
C GLU A 291 14.88 11.29 18.44
N GLN A 292 13.73 10.93 17.86
CA GLN A 292 12.51 11.72 17.95
C GLN A 292 11.96 11.75 19.38
N GLN A 293 11.97 10.63 20.09
CA GLN A 293 11.50 10.56 21.48
C GLN A 293 12.44 11.32 22.43
N LYS A 294 13.75 11.24 22.23
CA LYS A 294 14.74 12.03 22.97
C LYS A 294 14.53 13.52 22.77
N LYS A 295 14.34 13.94 21.51
CA LYS A 295 14.05 15.34 21.17
C LYS A 295 12.77 15.84 21.83
N LEU A 296 11.69 15.06 21.77
CA LEU A 296 10.41 15.40 22.40
C LEU A 296 10.55 15.60 23.92
N ALA A 297 11.31 14.74 24.60
CA ALA A 297 11.59 14.90 26.02
C ALA A 297 12.37 16.19 26.31
N ALA A 298 13.42 16.46 25.52
CA ALA A 298 14.23 17.67 25.67
C ALA A 298 13.43 18.97 25.43
N GLU A 299 12.52 18.97 24.45
CA GLU A 299 11.60 20.09 24.19
C GLU A 299 10.64 20.36 25.36
N ASN A 300 10.36 19.35 26.18
CA ASN A 300 9.59 19.47 27.43
C ASN A 300 10.48 19.72 28.66
N GLY A 301 11.78 19.99 28.48
CA GLY A 301 12.72 20.23 29.57
C GLY A 301 13.03 18.99 30.41
N LEU A 302 12.78 17.79 29.89
CA LEU A 302 13.00 16.53 30.59
C LEU A 302 14.26 15.83 30.09
N THR A 303 14.94 15.13 31.01
CA THR A 303 16.04 14.20 30.70
C THR A 303 15.57 12.78 30.99
N LEU A 304 15.65 11.90 29.99
CA LEU A 304 15.27 10.50 30.14
C LEU A 304 16.41 9.71 30.77
N THR A 305 16.17 9.12 31.95
CA THR A 305 17.11 8.19 32.60
C THR A 305 16.83 6.78 32.10
N MET A 306 17.85 6.11 31.57
CA MET A 306 17.77 4.74 31.06
C MET A 306 18.53 3.80 31.99
N VAL A 307 17.83 2.80 32.53
CA VAL A 307 18.44 1.75 33.37
C VAL A 307 18.42 0.45 32.56
N PRO A 308 19.60 -0.09 32.16
CA PRO A 308 19.65 -1.38 31.47
C PRO A 308 19.10 -2.50 32.36
N LEU A 309 18.06 -3.17 31.89
CA LEU A 309 17.42 -4.28 32.62
C LEU A 309 17.76 -5.65 32.02
N ALA A 310 17.63 -5.77 30.70
CA ALA A 310 17.85 -7.01 29.97
C ALA A 310 18.37 -6.74 28.55
N GLN A 311 18.99 -7.75 27.95
CA GLN A 311 19.26 -7.79 26.51
C GLN A 311 18.22 -8.70 25.86
N GLU A 312 17.59 -8.22 24.79
CA GLU A 312 16.68 -9.03 23.97
C GLU A 312 17.39 -9.53 22.71
N ALA A 313 17.12 -10.79 22.34
CA ALA A 313 17.55 -11.34 21.07
C ALA A 313 16.39 -11.26 20.07
N PHE A 314 16.66 -10.76 18.87
CA PHE A 314 15.71 -10.88 17.76
C PHE A 314 15.88 -12.25 17.12
N VAL A 315 14.91 -13.13 17.34
CA VAL A 315 14.95 -14.52 16.85
C VAL A 315 14.01 -14.70 15.68
N PHE A 316 14.48 -15.41 14.65
CA PHE A 316 13.66 -15.83 13.52
C PHE A 316 13.22 -17.26 13.75
N ILE A 317 11.92 -17.50 13.61
CA ILE A 317 11.32 -18.81 13.81
C ILE A 317 10.77 -19.29 12.46
N ALA A 318 11.09 -20.52 12.10
CA ALA A 318 10.52 -21.22 10.95
C ALA A 318 9.66 -22.40 11.42
N ASN A 319 8.88 -22.99 10.51
CA ASN A 319 8.14 -24.21 10.79
C ASN A 319 9.08 -25.32 11.29
N LYS A 320 8.65 -26.11 12.28
CA LYS A 320 9.44 -27.20 12.88
C LYS A 320 9.95 -28.24 11.86
N ASP A 321 9.23 -28.42 10.75
CA ASP A 321 9.55 -29.40 9.72
C ASP A 321 10.50 -28.83 8.65
N ASN A 322 10.87 -27.54 8.75
CA ASN A 322 11.87 -26.92 7.88
C ASN A 322 13.28 -27.46 8.19
N PRO A 323 13.98 -28.05 7.21
CA PRO A 323 15.31 -28.61 7.44
C PRO A 323 16.39 -27.54 7.61
N VAL A 324 16.16 -26.30 7.16
CA VAL A 324 17.14 -25.20 7.25
C VAL A 324 17.41 -24.85 8.71
N LYS A 325 18.67 -24.96 9.14
CA LYS A 325 19.10 -24.76 10.55
C LYS A 325 19.76 -23.43 10.82
N ASN A 326 20.25 -22.76 9.79
CA ASN A 326 20.89 -21.45 9.91
C ASN A 326 20.64 -20.64 8.65
N LEU A 327 20.64 -19.32 8.81
CA LEU A 327 20.59 -18.35 7.74
C LEU A 327 21.58 -17.23 8.07
N SER A 328 22.28 -16.73 7.07
CA SER A 328 23.05 -15.50 7.23
C SER A 328 22.12 -14.29 7.33
N VAL A 329 22.63 -13.18 7.87
CA VAL A 329 21.87 -11.92 7.95
C VAL A 329 21.46 -11.44 6.56
N GLU A 330 22.31 -11.64 5.55
CA GLU A 330 22.05 -11.30 4.15
C GLU A 330 20.90 -12.13 3.59
N GLN A 331 20.88 -13.44 3.87
CA GLN A 331 19.79 -14.32 3.44
C GLN A 331 18.46 -13.92 4.09
N ILE A 332 18.46 -13.61 5.40
CA ILE A 332 17.28 -13.12 6.10
C ILE A 332 16.76 -11.83 5.45
N ARG A 333 17.64 -10.86 5.17
CA ARG A 333 17.26 -9.62 4.47
C ARG A 333 16.69 -9.90 3.08
N ALA A 334 17.30 -10.80 2.32
CA ALA A 334 16.83 -11.16 0.99
C ALA A 334 15.45 -11.85 1.02
N ILE A 335 15.19 -12.68 2.04
CA ILE A 335 13.87 -13.29 2.27
C ILE A 335 12.81 -12.22 2.52
N TYR A 336 13.04 -11.34 3.49
CA TYR A 336 12.07 -10.29 3.82
C TYR A 336 11.96 -9.18 2.76
N ALA A 337 12.93 -9.08 1.84
CA ALA A 337 12.86 -8.22 0.66
C ALA A 337 12.18 -8.90 -0.56
N GLY A 338 11.76 -10.16 -0.44
CA GLY A 338 11.16 -10.93 -1.54
C GLY A 338 12.14 -11.36 -2.64
N GLN A 339 13.46 -11.24 -2.40
CA GLN A 339 14.49 -11.66 -3.34
C GLN A 339 14.76 -13.16 -3.28
N ILE A 340 14.66 -13.74 -2.08
CA ILE A 340 14.64 -15.18 -1.85
C ILE A 340 13.20 -15.51 -1.45
N ASN A 341 12.53 -16.34 -2.22
CA ASN A 341 11.13 -16.68 -1.98
C ASN A 341 10.89 -18.19 -1.91
N ASN A 342 11.94 -19.01 -2.05
CA ASN A 342 11.86 -20.45 -1.91
C ASN A 342 12.99 -20.99 -1.01
N TRP A 343 12.66 -21.94 -0.13
CA TRP A 343 13.61 -22.54 0.81
C TRP A 343 14.75 -23.28 0.09
N GLN A 344 14.54 -23.76 -1.13
CA GLN A 344 15.58 -24.42 -1.94
C GLN A 344 16.77 -23.49 -2.22
N GLU A 345 16.55 -22.18 -2.30
CA GLU A 345 17.60 -21.18 -2.55
C GLU A 345 18.58 -21.03 -1.36
N VAL A 346 18.18 -21.51 -0.19
CA VAL A 346 18.97 -21.46 1.06
C VAL A 346 19.25 -22.86 1.62
N GLY A 347 19.17 -23.90 0.77
CA GLY A 347 19.51 -25.27 1.12
C GLY A 347 18.40 -26.07 1.80
N GLY A 348 17.16 -25.61 1.70
CA GLY A 348 15.97 -26.34 2.14
C GLY A 348 15.29 -27.15 1.03
N GLU A 349 14.08 -27.62 1.33
CA GLU A 349 13.20 -28.26 0.35
C GLU A 349 12.60 -27.23 -0.62
N ASN A 350 12.01 -27.71 -1.72
CA ASN A 350 11.28 -26.86 -2.66
C ASN A 350 9.92 -26.43 -2.08
N TRP A 351 9.96 -25.49 -1.14
CA TRP A 351 8.81 -24.89 -0.47
C TRP A 351 8.91 -23.38 -0.53
N ASP A 352 7.78 -22.72 -0.79
CA ASP A 352 7.71 -21.26 -0.79
C ASP A 352 7.94 -20.71 0.62
N ILE A 353 8.56 -19.53 0.69
CA ILE A 353 8.79 -18.80 1.93
C ILE A 353 7.70 -17.76 2.12
N ILE A 354 7.06 -17.81 3.28
CA ILE A 354 6.10 -16.79 3.71
C ILE A 354 6.71 -16.04 4.90
N GLY A 355 7.18 -14.82 4.64
CA GLY A 355 7.75 -13.94 5.65
C GLY A 355 6.66 -13.27 6.49
N TYR A 356 6.55 -13.65 7.75
CA TYR A 356 5.66 -12.98 8.70
C TYR A 356 6.30 -11.70 9.23
N GLN A 357 5.61 -10.56 9.06
CA GLN A 357 6.02 -9.25 9.56
C GLN A 357 4.87 -8.58 10.30
N ARG A 358 5.20 -7.72 11.28
CA ARG A 358 4.20 -6.91 11.97
C ARG A 358 3.75 -5.77 11.04
N PRO A 359 2.44 -5.50 10.89
CA PRO A 359 1.93 -4.45 10.01
C PRO A 359 2.27 -3.03 10.48
#